data_AF-A0A659XXK2-F1
#
_entry.id   AF-A0A659XXK2-F1
#
_cell.length_a   1.000
_cell.length_b   1.000
_cell.length_c   1.000
_cell.angle_alpha   90.00
_cell.angle_beta   90.00
_cell.angle_gamma   90.00
#
_symmetry.space_group_name_H-M   'P 1'
#
loop_
_entity.id
_entity.type
_entity.pdbx_description
1 polymer ?
#
loop_
_entity_poly.entity_id
_entity_poly.type
_entity_poly.pdbx_seq_one_letter_code
_entity_poly.pdbx_strand_id
1 'polypeptide(L)' 'GLVPDVPGMHGPTATLEELASVLCPREDGGVLHRKGVVDYSIGKGVAPGVFCIIETKHPRVLERMIDLK' A
#
# COMPACT_ATOMS: atom_id res chain seq x y z
N GLY A 1 -6.01 2.06 -16.45
CA GLY A 1 -4.89 2.39 -15.55
C GLY A 1 -5.36 2.25 -14.11
N LEU A 2 -4.47 2.47 -13.15
CA LEU A 2 -4.87 2.60 -11.73
C LEU A 2 -5.68 3.89 -11.55
N VAL A 3 -6.64 3.89 -10.64
CA VAL A 3 -7.59 5.01 -10.45
C VAL A 3 -7.74 5.34 -8.96
N PRO A 4 -8.05 6.60 -8.58
CA PRO A 4 -8.34 6.94 -7.19
C PRO A 4 -9.51 6.11 -6.65
N ASP A 5 -9.42 5.72 -5.38
CA ASP A 5 -10.48 4.95 -4.72
C ASP A 5 -11.70 5.84 -4.41
N VAL A 6 -11.43 7.07 -3.95
CA VAL A 6 -12.41 8.12 -3.68
C VAL A 6 -11.95 9.45 -4.30
N PRO A 7 -12.87 10.39 -4.60
CA PRO A 7 -12.48 11.74 -5.04
C PRO A 7 -11.54 12.40 -4.02
N GLY A 8 -10.39 12.86 -4.49
CA GLY A 8 -9.35 13.46 -3.63
C GLY A 8 -8.33 12.47 -3.06
N MET A 9 -8.51 11.15 -3.28
CA MET A 9 -7.71 10.08 -2.66
C MET A 9 -7.87 10.04 -1.13
N HIS A 10 -7.34 9.01 -0.46
CA HIS A 10 -7.45 8.90 1.00
C HIS A 10 -6.40 9.73 1.74
N GLY A 11 -5.18 9.81 1.22
CA GLY A 11 -4.10 10.60 1.82
C GLY A 11 -3.82 10.31 3.29
N PRO A 12 -3.76 9.03 3.76
CA PRO A 12 -3.62 8.73 5.18
C PRO A 12 -2.28 9.18 5.75
N THR A 13 -2.26 9.43 7.06
CA THR A 13 -1.03 9.56 7.82
C THR A 13 -0.39 8.18 7.96
N ALA A 14 0.71 7.93 7.25
CA ALA A 14 1.42 6.66 7.26
C ALA A 14 2.91 6.86 6.93
N THR A 15 3.80 6.32 7.77
CA THR A 15 5.25 6.25 7.47
C THR A 15 5.56 5.18 6.43
N LEU A 16 6.81 5.14 5.95
CA LEU A 16 7.27 4.14 4.98
C LEU A 16 6.97 2.70 5.44
N GLU A 17 7.15 2.42 6.73
CA GLU A 17 6.96 1.09 7.32
C GLU A 17 5.47 0.70 7.46
N GLU A 18 4.58 1.69 7.47
CA GLU A 18 3.14 1.52 7.67
C GLU A 18 2.37 1.43 6.34
N LEU A 19 2.99 1.81 5.21
CA LEU A 19 2.32 1.92 3.92
C LEU A 19 1.54 0.65 3.54
N ALA A 20 2.18 -0.52 3.65
CA ALA A 20 1.58 -1.78 3.20
C ALA A 20 0.41 -2.26 4.08
N SER A 21 0.36 -1.86 5.35
CA SER A 21 -0.73 -2.20 6.26
C SER A 21 -1.88 -1.17 6.22
N VAL A 22 -1.59 0.08 5.86
CA VAL A 22 -2.60 1.14 5.80
C VAL A 22 -3.25 1.21 4.41
N LEU A 23 -2.44 1.23 3.35
CA LEU A 23 -2.91 1.34 1.95
C LEU A 23 -3.17 -0.05 1.34
N CYS A 24 -3.94 -0.86 2.06
CA CYS A 24 -4.50 -2.13 1.58
C CYS A 24 -6.03 -2.13 1.70
N PRO A 25 -6.74 -3.15 1.17
CA PRO A 25 -8.18 -3.26 1.30
C PRO A 25 -8.66 -3.26 2.76
N ARG A 26 -9.87 -2.76 2.99
CA ARG A 26 -10.52 -2.78 4.31
C ARG A 26 -10.70 -4.18 4.91
N GLU A 27 -10.89 -5.20 4.06
CA GLU A 27 -10.95 -6.60 4.49
C GLU A 27 -9.63 -7.10 5.10
N ASP A 28 -8.52 -6.47 4.73
CA ASP A 28 -7.17 -6.74 5.24
C ASP A 28 -6.75 -5.76 6.36
N GLY A 29 -7.67 -4.88 6.81
CA GLY A 29 -7.45 -3.90 7.87
C GLY A 29 -6.99 -2.51 7.41
N GLY A 30 -6.87 -2.27 6.09
CA GLY A 30 -6.48 -0.98 5.53
C GLY A 30 -7.65 -0.03 5.24
N VAL A 31 -7.38 1.01 4.44
CA VAL A 31 -8.36 2.09 4.16
C VAL A 31 -9.09 1.94 2.83
N LEU A 32 -8.57 1.13 1.90
CA LEU A 32 -9.04 1.08 0.51
C LEU A 32 -10.31 0.24 0.34
N HIS A 33 -11.26 0.70 -0.49
CA HIS A 33 -12.45 -0.08 -0.86
C HIS A 33 -12.15 -1.16 -1.90
N ARG A 34 -11.07 -1.00 -2.68
CA ARG A 34 -10.64 -1.96 -3.71
C ARG A 34 -9.12 -1.92 -3.93
N LYS A 35 -8.61 -2.97 -4.58
CA LYS A 35 -7.25 -3.01 -5.13
C LYS A 35 -7.15 -2.23 -6.43
N GLY A 36 -5.93 -1.93 -6.86
CA GLY A 36 -5.68 -1.21 -8.13
C GLY A 36 -5.89 0.30 -8.03
N VAL A 37 -5.51 0.88 -6.89
CA VAL A 37 -5.74 2.28 -6.55
C VAL A 37 -4.45 3.12 -6.70
N VAL A 38 -4.60 4.39 -7.07
CA VAL A 38 -3.57 5.42 -6.87
C VAL A 38 -3.93 6.23 -5.63
N ASP A 39 -2.99 6.34 -4.69
CA ASP A 39 -3.12 7.15 -3.48
C ASP A 39 -1.76 7.74 -3.08
N TYR A 40 -1.75 8.60 -2.07
CA TYR A 40 -0.54 9.17 -1.48
C TYR A 40 -0.56 9.00 0.04
N SER A 41 0.56 9.22 0.71
CA SER A 41 0.61 9.24 2.17
C SER A 41 1.22 10.54 2.68
N ILE A 42 0.90 10.86 3.92
CA ILE A 42 1.51 11.96 4.67
C ILE A 42 2.31 11.31 5.81
N GLY A 43 3.62 11.18 5.64
CA GLY A 43 4.46 10.56 6.66
C GLY A 43 5.95 10.59 6.37
N LYS A 44 6.72 10.28 7.41
CA LYS A 44 8.19 10.28 7.33
C LYS A 44 8.68 9.12 6.47
N GLY A 45 9.73 9.38 5.69
CA GLY A 45 10.48 8.34 4.98
C GLY A 45 9.97 7.99 3.58
N VAL A 46 8.80 8.51 3.18
CA VAL A 46 8.27 8.27 1.83
C VAL A 46 8.81 9.28 0.81
N ALA A 47 8.86 10.56 1.20
CA ALA A 47 9.43 11.62 0.37
C ALA A 47 10.88 11.92 0.79
N PRO A 48 11.82 12.14 -0.16
CA PRO A 48 11.64 12.07 -1.62
C PRO A 48 11.53 10.62 -2.12
N GLY A 49 10.66 10.36 -3.12
CA GLY A 49 10.50 9.03 -3.70
C GLY A 49 9.10 8.74 -4.22
N VAL A 50 8.91 7.50 -4.68
CA VAL A 50 7.63 6.91 -5.05
C VAL A 50 7.58 5.47 -4.52
N PHE A 51 6.39 4.94 -4.30
CA PHE A 51 6.19 3.57 -3.82
C PHE A 51 5.15 2.82 -4.65
N CYS A 52 5.18 1.50 -4.55
CA CYS A 52 4.16 0.61 -5.09
C CYS A 52 3.95 -0.52 -4.09
N ILE A 53 2.70 -0.73 -3.67
CA ILE A 53 2.32 -1.83 -2.77
C ILE A 53 1.82 -2.97 -3.65
N ILE A 54 2.42 -4.14 -3.47
CA ILE A 54 2.11 -5.35 -4.23
C ILE A 54 1.64 -6.46 -3.30
N GLU A 55 0.81 -7.34 -3.85
CA GLU A 55 0.45 -8.60 -3.22
C GLU A 55 0.84 -9.77 -4.13
N THR A 56 1.11 -10.92 -3.54
CA THR A 56 1.34 -12.17 -4.27
C THR A 56 0.38 -13.24 -3.80
N LYS A 57 -0.14 -14.04 -4.73
CA LYS A 57 -1.00 -15.18 -4.44
C LYS A 57 -0.22 -16.48 -4.28
N HIS A 58 1.07 -16.50 -4.63
CA HIS A 58 1.88 -17.72 -4.59
C HIS A 58 2.63 -17.81 -3.25
N PRO A 59 2.36 -18.82 -2.39
CA PRO A 59 2.95 -18.91 -1.05
C PRO A 59 4.48 -18.85 -1.03
N ARG A 60 5.14 -19.56 -1.95
CA ARG A 60 6.61 -19.55 -2.08
C ARG A 60 7.20 -18.17 -2.43
N VAL A 61 6.47 -17.34 -3.17
CA VAL A 61 6.92 -15.98 -3.50
C VAL A 61 6.81 -15.11 -2.25
N LEU A 62 5.72 -15.24 -1.49
CA LEU A 62 5.54 -14.54 -0.23
C LEU A 62 6.64 -14.90 0.78
N GLU A 63 6.87 -16.20 0.99
CA GLU A 63 7.96 -16.73 1.84
C GLU A 63 9.30 -16.11 1.43
N ARG A 64 9.64 -16.14 0.14
CA ARG A 64 10.88 -15.56 -0.37
C ARG A 64 11.00 -14.06 -0.11
N MET A 65 9.93 -13.29 -0.22
CA MET A 65 9.94 -11.85 0.06
C MET A 65 10.13 -11.55 1.55
N ILE A 66 9.63 -12.42 2.44
CA ILE A 66 9.82 -12.31 3.89
C ILE A 66 11.27 -12.61 4.27
N ASP A 67 11.89 -13.60 3.63
CA ASP A 67 13.28 -14.01 3.91
C ASP A 67 14.34 -12.99 3.43
N LEU A 68 14.00 -12.12 2.48
CA LEU A 68 14.94 -11.19 1.81
C LEU A 68 15.21 -9.88 2.58
N LYS A 69 15.04 -9.86 3.91
CA LYS A 69 15.24 -8.66 4.73
C LYS A 69 16.70 -8.26 4.91
#